data_AF-A0A2K3PMM9-F1
#
_entry.id   AF-A0A2K3PMM9-F1
#
_cell.length_a   1.000
_cell.length_b   1.000
_cell.length_c   1.000
_cell.angle_alpha   90.00
_cell.angle_beta   90.00
_cell.angle_gamma   90.00
#
_symmetry.space_group_name_H-M   'P 1'
#
loop_
_entity.id
_entity.type
_entity.pdbx_description
1 polymer ?
#
loop_
_entity_poly.entity_id
_entity_poly.type
_entity_poly.pdbx_seq_one_letter_code
_entity_poly.pdbx_strand_id
1 'polypeptide(L)'
;MTSFLKPENALKRAEELINVGQKQDALQTLHDLITSKRYRAWQKTLERIMFKYVELCVDMRKGRFAKDGLIQYRIICQQVNVSSLEEVIKHFMHLSTEKAEQARNQAQELEEALDVDDLEADKRPEDLMLSYVSGEKGKDRSDRELVTPWFKFLWETYRTVLEILRNNSKLEALYAMTAHRAFQFCKQYKRTTEFRRLCEIIRNHLANLNKYRDQRDRPDLSAPESLQLYLDTRFEQLKIATELELWQEAFRSVEDIHGLMCMVKKTPKPSLMTKDLQLIASSVVLAALSVPPHDRTYSASHLELEHEKERNLRMANLIGFNLETKPESREMLSRSSLLAELASKGVMSCVSQEVKDIYYLLEHEFLPSDLALKYVPALEKLATLRLLQQVSNVYQTMKIDNLAGLIPFFDFSVVEKISVDAVKQKF
;
A
#
# COMPACT_ATOMS: atom_id res chain seq x y z
N MET A 1 -37.57 5.00 -27.61
CA MET A 1 -36.51 3.97 -27.72
C MET A 1 -36.21 3.72 -29.19
N THR A 2 -35.08 4.21 -29.68
CA THR A 2 -34.60 3.91 -31.04
C THR A 2 -34.12 2.46 -31.10
N SER A 3 -34.91 1.60 -31.73
CA SER A 3 -34.54 0.19 -31.92
C SER A 3 -33.66 0.06 -33.16
N PHE A 4 -32.34 0.00 -32.97
CA PHE A 4 -31.43 -0.32 -34.07
C PHE A 4 -31.55 -1.82 -34.43
N LEU A 5 -31.46 -2.13 -35.72
CA LEU A 5 -31.40 -3.50 -36.26
C LEU A 5 -29.97 -4.06 -36.30
N LYS A 6 -28.97 -3.17 -36.39
CA LYS A 6 -27.54 -3.50 -36.47
C LYS A 6 -26.74 -2.62 -35.49
N PRO A 7 -25.85 -3.19 -34.65
CA PRO A 7 -25.00 -2.43 -33.73
C PRO A 7 -24.15 -1.35 -34.42
N GLU A 8 -23.71 -1.59 -35.66
CA GLU A 8 -22.91 -0.64 -36.45
C GLU A 8 -23.64 0.69 -36.68
N ASN A 9 -24.96 0.65 -36.84
CA ASN A 9 -25.76 1.85 -37.07
C ASN A 9 -25.87 2.71 -35.80
N ALA A 10 -25.90 2.08 -34.63
CA ALA A 10 -25.90 2.80 -33.36
C ALA A 10 -24.56 3.52 -33.13
N LEU A 11 -23.44 2.89 -33.51
CA LEU A 11 -22.12 3.51 -33.43
C LEU A 11 -22.02 4.76 -34.33
N LYS A 12 -22.41 4.63 -35.61
CA LYS A 12 -22.44 5.77 -36.54
C LYS A 12 -23.34 6.90 -36.03
N ARG A 13 -24.52 6.56 -35.51
CA ARG A 13 -25.44 7.56 -34.96
C ARG A 13 -24.85 8.28 -33.74
N ALA A 14 -24.14 7.54 -32.87
CA ALA A 14 -23.45 8.16 -31.74
C ALA A 14 -22.33 9.09 -32.21
N GLU A 15 -21.55 8.72 -33.23
CA GLU A 15 -20.51 9.58 -33.83
C GLU A 15 -21.09 10.87 -34.43
N GLU A 16 -22.21 10.78 -35.15
CA GLU A 16 -22.94 11.96 -35.65
C GLU A 16 -23.38 12.88 -34.51
N LEU A 17 -23.96 12.33 -33.44
CA LEU A 17 -24.40 13.10 -32.28
C LEU A 17 -23.22 13.76 -31.55
N ILE A 18 -22.07 13.08 -31.46
CA ILE A 18 -20.83 13.65 -30.90
C ILE A 18 -20.36 14.84 -31.74
N ASN A 19 -20.38 14.72 -33.07
CA ASN A 19 -19.94 15.78 -33.98
C ASN A 19 -20.83 17.04 -33.89
N VAL A 20 -22.11 16.89 -33.54
CA VAL A 20 -23.05 18.00 -33.30
C VAL A 20 -22.98 18.51 -31.85
N GLY A 21 -22.13 17.93 -31.00
CA GLY A 21 -21.96 18.31 -29.59
C GLY A 21 -22.98 17.69 -28.63
N GLN A 22 -23.91 16.85 -29.10
CA GLN A 22 -24.92 16.17 -28.30
C GLN A 22 -24.37 14.89 -27.64
N LYS A 23 -23.33 15.05 -26.79
CA LYS A 23 -22.66 13.92 -26.11
C LYS A 23 -23.61 13.11 -25.20
N GLN A 24 -24.59 13.75 -24.55
CA GLN A 24 -25.56 13.06 -23.67
C GLN A 24 -26.46 12.10 -24.45
N ASP A 25 -26.96 12.53 -25.62
CA ASP A 25 -27.83 11.71 -26.46
C ASP A 25 -27.06 10.59 -27.15
N ALA A 26 -25.80 10.85 -27.53
CA ALA A 26 -24.88 9.83 -28.01
C ALA A 26 -24.66 8.74 -26.94
N LEU A 27 -24.41 9.15 -25.70
CA LEU A 27 -24.23 8.23 -24.57
C LEU A 27 -25.48 7.39 -24.32
N GLN A 28 -26.66 8.01 -24.32
CA GLN A 28 -27.93 7.29 -24.13
C GLN A 28 -28.18 6.28 -25.26
N THR A 29 -27.91 6.67 -26.51
CA THR A 29 -28.04 5.80 -27.68
C THR A 29 -27.21 4.53 -27.55
N LEU A 30 -25.95 4.66 -27.10
CA LEU A 30 -25.07 3.52 -26.87
C LEU A 30 -25.49 2.72 -25.63
N HIS A 31 -25.91 3.38 -24.54
CA HIS A 31 -26.37 2.73 -23.31
C HIS A 31 -27.59 1.83 -23.56
N ASP A 32 -28.58 2.32 -24.30
CA ASP A 32 -29.79 1.58 -24.66
C ASP A 32 -29.46 0.32 -25.48
N LEU A 33 -28.41 0.37 -26.32
CA LEU A 33 -27.95 -0.76 -27.10
C LEU A 33 -27.29 -1.83 -26.19
N ILE A 34 -26.35 -1.43 -25.34
CA ILE A 34 -25.56 -2.32 -24.48
C ILE A 34 -26.46 -3.00 -23.43
N THR A 35 -27.44 -2.28 -22.91
CA THR A 35 -28.39 -2.79 -21.92
C THR A 35 -29.55 -3.59 -22.55
N SER A 36 -29.66 -3.57 -23.89
CA SER A 36 -30.72 -4.26 -24.60
C SER A 36 -30.63 -5.77 -24.46
N LYS A 37 -31.78 -6.43 -24.24
CA LYS A 37 -31.88 -7.89 -24.25
C LYS A 37 -31.64 -8.51 -25.63
N ARG A 38 -31.70 -7.72 -26.72
CA ARG A 38 -31.57 -8.20 -28.10
C ARG A 38 -30.13 -8.56 -28.46
N TYR A 39 -29.15 -7.86 -27.90
CA TYR A 39 -27.74 -7.98 -28.28
C TYR A 39 -26.90 -8.69 -27.21
N ARG A 40 -27.18 -9.98 -26.99
CA ARG A 40 -26.49 -10.79 -25.96
C ARG A 40 -25.33 -11.64 -26.48
N ALA A 41 -25.20 -11.78 -27.79
CA ALA A 41 -24.06 -12.47 -28.39
C ALA A 41 -22.92 -11.48 -28.61
N TRP A 42 -21.72 -11.83 -28.15
CA TRP A 42 -20.54 -10.99 -28.35
C TRP A 42 -20.19 -10.85 -29.84
N GLN A 43 -19.83 -9.64 -30.25
CA GLN A 43 -19.38 -9.29 -31.61
C GLN A 43 -18.26 -8.25 -31.51
N LYS A 44 -17.32 -8.25 -32.46
CA LYS A 44 -16.22 -7.27 -32.48
C LYS A 44 -16.70 -5.82 -32.60
N THR A 45 -17.87 -5.59 -33.22
CA THR A 45 -18.50 -4.26 -33.25
C THR A 45 -18.92 -3.79 -31.84
N LEU A 46 -19.39 -4.70 -30.97
CA LEU A 46 -19.78 -4.34 -29.60
C LEU A 46 -18.58 -3.90 -28.77
N GLU A 47 -17.40 -4.50 -28.98
CA GLU A 47 -16.16 -4.05 -28.34
C GLU A 47 -15.81 -2.60 -28.73
N ARG A 48 -15.86 -2.26 -30.02
CA ARG A 48 -15.66 -0.88 -30.48
C ARG A 48 -16.67 0.09 -29.88
N ILE A 49 -17.94 -0.34 -29.78
CA ILE A 49 -19.00 0.45 -29.14
C ILE A 49 -18.69 0.66 -27.66
N MET A 50 -18.19 -0.36 -26.96
CA MET A 50 -17.83 -0.24 -25.54
C MET A 50 -16.66 0.71 -25.31
N PHE A 51 -15.64 0.71 -26.16
CA PHE A 51 -14.56 1.71 -26.07
C PHE A 51 -15.11 3.14 -26.19
N LYS A 52 -15.95 3.41 -27.21
CA LYS A 52 -16.56 4.73 -27.38
C LYS A 52 -17.52 5.09 -26.23
N TYR A 53 -18.27 4.12 -25.74
CA TYR A 53 -19.20 4.29 -24.63
C TYR A 53 -18.49 4.70 -23.34
N VAL A 54 -17.40 4.01 -23.02
CA VAL A 54 -16.56 4.30 -21.85
C VAL A 54 -15.89 5.66 -21.96
N GLU A 55 -15.37 6.03 -23.14
CA GLU A 55 -14.83 7.37 -23.40
C GLU A 55 -15.85 8.47 -23.06
N LEU A 56 -17.08 8.34 -23.55
CA LEU A 56 -18.16 9.29 -23.24
C LEU A 56 -18.51 9.31 -21.74
N CYS A 57 -18.49 8.15 -21.08
CA CYS A 57 -18.76 8.08 -19.64
C CYS A 57 -17.69 8.81 -18.83
N VAL A 58 -16.42 8.70 -19.21
CA VAL A 58 -15.31 9.37 -18.54
C VAL A 58 -15.36 10.88 -18.80
N ASP A 59 -15.49 11.29 -20.06
CA ASP A 59 -15.60 12.70 -20.47
C ASP A 59 -16.70 13.45 -19.71
N MET A 60 -17.85 12.80 -19.53
CA MET A 60 -19.02 13.39 -18.87
C MET A 60 -19.10 13.07 -17.37
N ARG A 61 -18.11 12.34 -16.82
CA ARG A 61 -18.07 11.85 -15.42
C ARG A 61 -19.33 11.06 -15.01
N LYS A 62 -19.92 10.30 -15.93
CA LYS A 62 -21.15 9.50 -15.72
C LYS A 62 -20.81 8.10 -15.21
N GLY A 63 -20.26 8.00 -14.00
CA GLY A 63 -19.79 6.72 -13.42
C GLY A 63 -20.87 5.65 -13.27
N ARG A 64 -22.13 6.04 -13.01
CA ARG A 64 -23.26 5.11 -12.93
C ARG A 64 -23.54 4.42 -14.27
N PHE A 65 -23.52 5.18 -15.36
CA PHE A 65 -23.66 4.65 -16.72
C PHE A 65 -22.54 3.66 -17.03
N ALA A 66 -21.29 4.02 -16.73
CA ALA A 66 -20.14 3.12 -16.90
C ALA A 66 -20.32 1.80 -16.14
N LYS A 67 -20.72 1.86 -14.85
CA LYS A 67 -20.99 0.67 -14.03
C LYS A 67 -22.05 -0.23 -14.67
N ASP A 68 -23.21 0.33 -15.01
CA ASP A 68 -24.32 -0.44 -15.55
C ASP A 68 -23.96 -1.06 -16.91
N GLY A 69 -23.33 -0.30 -17.80
CA GLY A 69 -22.88 -0.76 -19.10
C GLY A 69 -21.82 -1.87 -19.00
N LEU A 70 -20.83 -1.73 -18.13
CA LEU A 70 -19.79 -2.74 -17.95
C LEU A 70 -20.31 -4.02 -17.29
N ILE A 71 -21.29 -3.94 -16.39
CA ILE A 71 -21.94 -5.14 -15.83
C ILE A 71 -22.65 -5.92 -16.94
N GLN A 72 -23.39 -5.24 -17.82
CA GLN A 72 -24.04 -5.90 -18.96
C GLN A 72 -23.02 -6.46 -19.94
N TYR A 73 -21.95 -5.71 -20.22
CA TYR A 73 -20.90 -6.17 -21.12
C TYR A 73 -20.15 -7.38 -20.58
N ARG A 74 -19.90 -7.45 -19.26
CA ARG A 74 -19.37 -8.65 -18.59
C ARG A 74 -20.25 -9.86 -18.86
N ILE A 75 -21.57 -9.74 -18.75
CA ILE A 75 -22.50 -10.84 -19.02
C ILE A 75 -22.40 -11.31 -20.48
N ILE A 76 -22.27 -10.37 -21.44
CA ILE A 76 -22.12 -10.69 -22.87
C ILE A 76 -20.80 -11.41 -23.16
N CYS A 77 -19.71 -10.99 -22.51
CA CYS A 77 -18.37 -11.50 -22.76
C CYS A 77 -18.03 -12.80 -22.01
N GLN A 78 -18.72 -13.09 -20.89
CA GLN A 78 -18.33 -14.12 -19.91
C GLN A 78 -17.98 -15.48 -20.53
N GLN A 79 -18.79 -15.96 -21.49
CA GLN A 79 -18.62 -17.29 -22.08
C GLN A 79 -17.81 -17.30 -23.37
N VAL A 80 -17.69 -16.15 -24.05
CA VAL A 80 -17.17 -16.08 -25.43
C VAL A 80 -15.78 -15.47 -25.46
N ASN A 81 -15.60 -14.28 -24.89
CA ASN A 81 -14.37 -13.51 -25.04
C ASN A 81 -14.10 -12.62 -23.81
N VAL A 82 -13.57 -13.22 -22.76
CA VAL A 82 -13.26 -12.52 -21.50
C VAL A 82 -12.12 -11.51 -21.67
N SER A 83 -11.20 -11.70 -22.62
CA SER A 83 -10.11 -10.73 -22.87
C SER A 83 -10.63 -9.41 -23.46
N SER A 84 -11.74 -9.43 -24.20
CA SER A 84 -12.38 -8.20 -24.67
C SER A 84 -12.87 -7.32 -23.50
N LEU A 85 -13.41 -7.92 -22.44
CA LEU A 85 -13.77 -7.21 -21.21
C LEU A 85 -12.52 -6.64 -20.51
N GLU A 86 -11.43 -7.41 -20.46
CA GLU A 86 -10.17 -6.98 -19.88
C GLU A 86 -9.61 -5.72 -20.58
N GLU A 87 -9.58 -5.70 -21.92
CA GLU A 87 -9.07 -4.55 -22.68
C GLU A 87 -9.94 -3.30 -22.50
N VAL A 88 -11.28 -3.45 -22.52
CA VAL A 88 -12.20 -2.34 -22.25
C VAL A 88 -12.00 -1.78 -20.83
N ILE A 89 -11.78 -2.64 -19.83
CA ILE A 89 -11.53 -2.22 -18.44
C ILE A 89 -10.17 -1.51 -18.31
N LYS A 90 -9.12 -2.01 -18.97
CA LYS A 90 -7.81 -1.33 -19.01
C LYS A 90 -7.94 0.07 -19.59
N HIS A 91 -8.66 0.22 -20.71
CA HIS A 91 -8.92 1.52 -21.33
C HIS A 91 -9.73 2.46 -20.42
N PHE A 92 -10.78 1.95 -19.77
CA PHE A 92 -11.58 2.73 -18.83
C PHE A 92 -10.73 3.30 -17.69
N MET A 93 -9.90 2.46 -17.08
CA MET A 93 -9.01 2.89 -16.01
C MET A 93 -7.98 3.89 -16.51
N HIS A 94 -7.35 3.63 -17.66
CA HIS A 94 -6.34 4.53 -18.24
C HIS A 94 -6.89 5.93 -18.49
N LEU A 95 -8.03 6.05 -19.18
CA LEU A 95 -8.68 7.34 -19.44
C LEU A 95 -9.06 8.06 -18.14
N SER A 96 -9.57 7.31 -17.15
CA SER A 96 -9.97 7.90 -15.86
C SER A 96 -8.76 8.43 -15.08
N THR A 97 -7.65 7.71 -15.12
CA THR A 97 -6.37 8.15 -14.51
C THR A 97 -5.83 9.38 -15.23
N GLU A 98 -5.78 9.35 -16.57
CA GLU A 98 -5.28 10.46 -17.38
C GLU A 98 -6.08 11.75 -17.13
N LYS A 99 -7.42 11.66 -17.09
CA LYS A 99 -8.26 12.84 -16.79
C LYS A 99 -8.05 13.38 -15.37
N ALA A 100 -7.83 12.50 -14.39
CA ALA A 100 -7.55 12.93 -13.03
C ALA A 100 -6.17 13.61 -12.92
N GLU A 101 -5.16 13.11 -13.63
CA GLU A 101 -3.83 13.71 -13.72
C GLU A 101 -3.88 15.06 -14.46
N GLN A 102 -4.61 15.14 -15.58
CA GLN A 102 -4.83 16.41 -16.29
C GLN A 102 -5.48 17.46 -15.39
N ALA A 103 -6.53 17.10 -14.64
CA ALA A 103 -7.18 18.03 -13.73
C ALA A 103 -6.26 18.51 -12.60
N ARG A 104 -5.38 17.63 -12.11
CA ARG A 104 -4.35 17.98 -11.13
C ARG A 104 -3.33 18.94 -11.70
N ASN A 105 -2.80 18.66 -12.89
CA ASN A 105 -1.80 19.51 -13.53
C ASN A 105 -2.38 20.90 -13.82
N GLN A 106 -3.64 20.97 -14.28
CA GLN A 106 -4.34 22.25 -14.48
C GLN A 106 -4.51 23.04 -13.18
N ALA A 107 -4.82 22.37 -12.06
CA ALA A 107 -4.93 23.05 -10.76
C ALA A 107 -3.56 23.56 -10.28
N GLN A 108 -2.49 22.81 -10.53
CA GLN A 108 -1.12 23.22 -10.20
C GLN A 108 -0.64 24.39 -11.08
N GLU A 109 -0.89 24.34 -12.39
CA GLU A 109 -0.57 25.43 -13.32
C GLU A 109 -1.31 26.73 -12.95
N LEU A 110 -2.57 26.62 -12.53
CA LEU A 110 -3.35 27.77 -12.07
C LEU A 110 -2.77 28.36 -10.77
N GLU A 111 -2.30 27.52 -9.85
CA GLU A 111 -1.62 27.97 -8.62
C GLU A 111 -0.30 28.68 -8.95
N GLU A 112 0.54 28.09 -9.81
CA GLU A 112 1.80 28.69 -10.24
C GLU A 112 1.57 30.02 -10.97
N ALA A 113 0.52 30.14 -11.79
CA ALA A 113 0.17 31.40 -12.44
C ALA A 113 -0.30 32.48 -11.44
N LEU A 114 -1.04 32.10 -10.39
CA LEU A 114 -1.50 33.01 -9.34
C LEU A 114 -0.37 33.43 -8.39
N ASP A 115 0.66 32.60 -8.21
CA ASP A 115 1.85 32.92 -7.40
C ASP A 115 2.78 33.94 -8.08
N VAL A 116 2.58 34.21 -9.39
CA VAL A 116 3.32 35.20 -10.18
C VAL A 116 2.66 36.59 -10.13
N ASP A 117 1.47 36.74 -9.55
CA ASP A 117 0.77 38.03 -9.41
C ASP A 117 1.18 38.77 -8.12
N ASP A 118 2.13 39.70 -8.32
CA ASP A 118 2.39 40.95 -7.60
C ASP A 118 2.69 40.90 -6.08
N LEU A 119 3.98 41.09 -5.74
CA LEU A 119 4.47 41.32 -4.37
C LEU A 119 3.84 42.56 -3.70
N GLU A 120 3.17 43.44 -4.46
CA GLU A 120 2.47 44.64 -3.97
C GLU A 120 0.94 44.47 -3.82
N ALA A 121 0.37 43.33 -4.24
CA ALA A 121 -1.06 43.08 -4.07
C ALA A 121 -1.36 42.69 -2.61
N ASP A 122 -1.83 43.66 -1.81
CA ASP A 122 -2.38 43.42 -0.48
C ASP A 122 -3.37 42.24 -0.52
N LYS A 123 -3.14 41.23 0.34
CA LYS A 123 -4.03 40.07 0.47
C LYS A 123 -5.47 40.54 0.54
N ARG A 124 -6.32 40.04 -0.37
CA ARG A 124 -7.73 40.44 -0.43
C ARG A 124 -8.36 40.29 0.97
N PRO A 125 -9.13 41.26 1.46
CA PRO A 125 -9.77 41.19 2.77
C PRO A 125 -10.59 39.91 2.98
N GLU A 126 -11.14 39.37 1.90
CA GLU A 126 -11.87 38.10 1.82
C GLU A 126 -10.98 36.89 2.16
N ASP A 127 -9.75 36.83 1.64
CA ASP A 127 -8.80 35.75 1.92
C ASP A 127 -8.30 35.79 3.36
N LEU A 128 -8.08 37.00 3.88
CA LEU A 128 -7.73 37.20 5.28
C LEU A 128 -8.86 36.72 6.18
N MET A 129 -10.11 37.12 5.91
CA MET A 129 -11.28 36.70 6.69
C MET A 129 -11.47 35.17 6.65
N LEU A 130 -11.28 34.56 5.48
CA LEU A 130 -11.41 33.12 5.35
C LEU A 130 -10.28 32.36 6.06
N SER A 131 -9.05 32.90 6.12
CA SER A 131 -7.94 32.29 6.87
C SER A 131 -8.15 32.26 8.39
N TYR A 132 -8.97 33.17 8.92
CA TYR A 132 -9.36 33.18 10.35
C TYR A 132 -10.48 32.17 10.67
N VAL A 133 -11.32 31.82 9.71
CA VAL A 133 -12.47 30.90 9.91
C VAL A 133 -12.10 29.47 9.57
N SER A 134 -11.31 29.25 8.51
CA SER A 134 -10.76 27.95 8.16
C SER A 134 -9.24 28.03 7.98
N GLY A 135 -8.53 27.04 8.50
CA GLY A 135 -7.10 26.88 8.21
C GLY A 135 -6.81 26.42 6.76
N GLU A 136 -7.82 26.42 5.89
CA GLU A 136 -7.70 25.97 4.49
C GLU A 136 -7.06 27.09 3.65
N LYS A 137 -5.97 26.77 2.97
CA LYS A 137 -5.25 27.70 2.08
C LYS A 137 -5.97 27.83 0.74
N GLY A 138 -5.62 28.84 -0.07
CA GLY A 138 -6.16 29.01 -1.43
C GLY A 138 -6.01 27.75 -2.30
N LYS A 139 -4.88 27.06 -2.20
CA LYS A 139 -4.60 25.76 -2.83
C LYS A 139 -5.62 24.67 -2.47
N ASP A 140 -6.02 24.57 -1.21
CA ASP A 140 -6.97 23.54 -0.76
C ASP A 140 -8.36 23.76 -1.38
N ARG A 141 -8.69 25.01 -1.74
CA ARG A 141 -9.96 25.36 -2.40
C ARG A 141 -9.96 25.03 -3.89
N SER A 142 -8.90 25.39 -4.62
CA SER A 142 -8.76 25.06 -6.04
C SER A 142 -8.72 23.54 -6.25
N ASP A 143 -8.00 22.81 -5.40
CA ASP A 143 -7.97 21.34 -5.41
C ASP A 143 -9.35 20.73 -5.10
N ARG A 144 -10.15 21.37 -4.24
CA ARG A 144 -11.50 20.92 -3.90
C ARG A 144 -12.50 21.13 -5.03
N GLU A 145 -12.32 22.17 -5.84
CA GLU A 145 -13.20 22.48 -6.97
C GLU A 145 -12.83 21.70 -8.24
N LEU A 146 -11.55 21.69 -8.62
CA LEU A 146 -11.10 21.12 -9.89
C LEU A 146 -10.71 19.65 -9.76
N VAL A 147 -9.92 19.29 -8.75
CA VAL A 147 -9.26 17.97 -8.65
C VAL A 147 -10.15 16.95 -7.95
N THR A 148 -10.78 17.34 -6.84
CA THR A 148 -11.57 16.43 -6.00
C THR A 148 -12.72 15.73 -6.73
N PRO A 149 -13.47 16.36 -7.66
CA PRO A 149 -14.46 15.64 -8.47
C PRO A 149 -13.87 14.51 -9.30
N TRP A 150 -12.69 14.72 -9.90
CA TRP A 150 -12.00 13.70 -10.69
C TRP A 150 -11.42 12.60 -9.81
N PHE A 151 -10.88 12.92 -8.64
CA PHE A 151 -10.44 11.89 -7.68
C PHE A 151 -11.60 11.03 -7.16
N LYS A 152 -12.77 11.64 -6.88
CA LYS A 152 -13.98 10.88 -6.54
C LYS A 152 -14.40 9.96 -7.69
N PHE A 153 -14.37 10.46 -8.92
CA PHE A 153 -14.70 9.65 -10.10
C PHE A 153 -13.72 8.50 -10.32
N LEU A 154 -12.41 8.76 -10.20
CA LEU A 154 -11.37 7.74 -10.32
C LEU A 154 -11.45 6.69 -9.21
N TRP A 155 -11.71 7.10 -7.97
CA TRP A 155 -11.96 6.19 -6.86
C TRP A 155 -13.16 5.27 -7.13
N GLU A 156 -14.30 5.83 -7.54
CA GLU A 156 -15.49 5.04 -7.88
C GLU A 156 -15.26 4.14 -9.12
N THR A 157 -14.38 4.55 -10.03
CA THR A 157 -13.92 3.72 -11.15
C THR A 157 -13.18 2.49 -10.65
N TYR A 158 -12.17 2.65 -9.78
CA TYR A 158 -11.47 1.50 -9.17
C TYR A 158 -12.43 0.57 -8.43
N ARG A 159 -13.33 1.12 -7.62
CA ARG A 159 -14.34 0.35 -6.88
C ARG A 159 -15.24 -0.45 -7.82
N THR A 160 -15.73 0.18 -8.88
CA THR A 160 -16.62 -0.44 -9.88
C THR A 160 -15.89 -1.57 -10.62
N VAL A 161 -14.65 -1.33 -11.03
CA VAL A 161 -13.83 -2.34 -11.71
C VAL A 161 -13.59 -3.55 -10.79
N LEU A 162 -13.19 -3.34 -9.53
CA LEU A 162 -13.01 -4.44 -8.57
C LEU A 162 -14.31 -5.25 -8.36
N GLU A 163 -15.47 -4.58 -8.31
CA GLU A 163 -16.76 -5.25 -8.18
C GLU A 163 -17.11 -6.11 -9.41
N ILE A 164 -16.74 -5.66 -10.61
CA ILE A 164 -16.97 -6.36 -11.88
C ILE A 164 -16.02 -7.56 -12.04
N LEU A 165 -14.76 -7.39 -11.65
CA LEU A 165 -13.71 -8.39 -11.80
C LEU A 165 -13.73 -9.50 -10.75
N ARG A 166 -14.43 -9.30 -9.62
CA ARG A 166 -14.45 -10.27 -8.51
C ARG A 166 -14.93 -11.66 -8.96
N ASN A 167 -14.41 -12.69 -8.28
CA ASN A 167 -14.80 -14.09 -8.43
C ASN A 167 -14.70 -14.61 -9.88
N ASN A 168 -13.71 -14.15 -10.64
CA ASN A 168 -13.44 -14.65 -11.98
C ASN A 168 -11.96 -15.05 -12.10
N SER A 169 -11.71 -16.36 -12.25
CA SER A 169 -10.37 -16.93 -12.27
C SER A 169 -9.50 -16.43 -13.43
N LYS A 170 -10.12 -16.07 -14.56
CA LYS A 170 -9.41 -15.53 -15.73
C LYS A 170 -8.98 -14.08 -15.57
N LEU A 171 -9.54 -13.35 -14.60
CA LEU A 171 -9.34 -11.92 -14.40
C LEU A 171 -8.63 -11.60 -13.07
N GLU A 172 -8.08 -12.61 -12.39
CA GLU A 172 -7.39 -12.45 -11.10
C GLU A 172 -6.22 -11.47 -11.20
N ALA A 173 -5.40 -11.59 -12.25
CA ALA A 173 -4.26 -10.71 -12.46
C ALA A 173 -4.70 -9.24 -12.67
N LEU A 174 -5.77 -9.03 -13.44
CA LEU A 174 -6.33 -7.69 -13.66
C LEU A 174 -6.95 -7.12 -12.38
N TYR A 175 -7.61 -7.96 -11.58
CA TYR A 175 -8.15 -7.60 -10.27
C TYR A 175 -7.03 -7.15 -9.31
N ALA A 176 -5.96 -7.94 -9.21
CA ALA A 176 -4.80 -7.62 -8.37
C ALA A 176 -4.13 -6.31 -8.84
N MET A 177 -3.86 -6.17 -10.14
CA MET A 177 -3.33 -4.92 -10.72
C MET A 177 -4.22 -3.71 -10.39
N THR A 178 -5.53 -3.85 -10.50
CA THR A 178 -6.49 -2.79 -10.16
C THR A 178 -6.41 -2.41 -8.68
N ALA A 179 -6.36 -3.40 -7.79
CA ALA A 179 -6.22 -3.17 -6.35
C ALA A 179 -4.90 -2.44 -6.03
N HIS A 180 -3.78 -2.86 -6.63
CA HIS A 180 -2.48 -2.23 -6.44
C HIS A 180 -2.49 -0.76 -6.92
N ARG A 181 -3.05 -0.50 -8.11
CA ARG A 181 -3.21 0.88 -8.62
C ARG A 181 -4.10 1.73 -7.70
N ALA A 182 -5.17 1.16 -7.16
CA ALA A 182 -6.04 1.85 -6.22
C ALA A 182 -5.34 2.14 -4.88
N PHE A 183 -4.50 1.24 -4.37
CA PHE A 183 -3.67 1.50 -3.20
C PHE A 183 -2.65 2.62 -3.46
N GLN A 184 -1.97 2.58 -4.60
CA GLN A 184 -1.01 3.62 -5.00
C GLN A 184 -1.68 4.99 -5.18
N PHE A 185 -2.88 5.02 -5.77
CA PHE A 185 -3.71 6.23 -5.79
C PHE A 185 -3.99 6.75 -4.38
N CYS A 186 -4.41 5.88 -3.46
CA CYS A 186 -4.68 6.29 -2.09
C CYS A 186 -3.43 6.82 -1.37
N LYS A 187 -2.27 6.20 -1.61
CA LYS A 187 -0.97 6.65 -1.09
C LYS A 187 -0.59 8.02 -1.64
N GLN A 188 -0.54 8.15 -2.96
CA GLN A 188 -0.07 9.33 -3.68
C GLN A 188 -0.86 10.58 -3.28
N TYR A 189 -2.17 10.42 -3.10
CA TYR A 189 -3.10 11.51 -2.78
C TYR A 189 -3.54 11.53 -1.32
N LYS A 190 -2.89 10.76 -0.44
CA LYS A 190 -3.16 10.67 1.02
C LYS A 190 -4.64 10.43 1.36
N ARG A 191 -5.34 9.63 0.56
CA ARG A 191 -6.78 9.33 0.68
C ARG A 191 -7.02 8.19 1.67
N THR A 192 -6.82 8.46 2.96
CA THR A 192 -6.88 7.41 4.00
C THR A 192 -8.29 6.84 4.21
N THR A 193 -9.35 7.58 3.90
CA THR A 193 -10.73 7.08 4.05
C THR A 193 -11.10 6.07 2.98
N GLU A 194 -10.72 6.34 1.73
CA GLU A 194 -10.86 5.48 0.58
C GLU A 194 -10.00 4.23 0.74
N PHE A 195 -8.76 4.38 1.25
CA PHE A 195 -7.90 3.24 1.56
C PHE A 195 -8.55 2.24 2.53
N ARG A 196 -9.12 2.72 3.65
CA ARG A 196 -9.85 1.86 4.61
C ARG A 196 -11.03 1.16 3.93
N ARG A 197 -11.80 1.89 3.12
CA ARG A 197 -12.93 1.32 2.35
C ARG A 197 -12.45 0.26 1.35
N LEU A 198 -11.32 0.48 0.70
CA LEU A 198 -10.72 -0.46 -0.24
C LEU A 198 -10.34 -1.77 0.46
N CYS A 199 -9.67 -1.69 1.62
CA CYS A 199 -9.34 -2.86 2.43
C CYS A 199 -10.60 -3.67 2.77
N GLU A 200 -11.67 -2.99 3.20
CA GLU A 200 -12.94 -3.64 3.53
C GLU A 200 -13.61 -4.30 2.31
N ILE A 201 -13.58 -3.64 1.15
CA ILE A 201 -14.08 -4.22 -0.11
C ILE A 201 -13.32 -5.52 -0.43
N ILE A 202 -12.00 -5.50 -0.33
CA ILE A 202 -11.17 -6.66 -0.68
C ILE A 202 -11.37 -7.80 0.34
N ARG A 203 -11.55 -7.51 1.63
CA ARG A 203 -11.95 -8.50 2.65
C ARG A 203 -13.30 -9.13 2.33
N ASN A 204 -14.30 -8.31 2.01
CA ASN A 204 -15.64 -8.76 1.64
C ASN A 204 -15.63 -9.63 0.38
N HIS A 205 -14.79 -9.30 -0.61
CA HIS A 205 -14.62 -10.12 -1.80
C HIS A 205 -14.04 -11.51 -1.48
N LEU A 206 -13.03 -11.58 -0.62
CA LEU A 206 -12.45 -12.86 -0.16
C LEU A 206 -13.45 -13.67 0.68
N ALA A 207 -14.20 -13.03 1.57
CA ALA A 207 -15.25 -13.68 2.37
C ALA A 207 -16.35 -14.26 1.46
N ASN A 208 -16.79 -13.51 0.44
CA ASN A 208 -17.75 -13.99 -0.55
C ASN A 208 -17.20 -15.17 -1.35
N LEU A 209 -15.93 -15.11 -1.76
CA LEU A 209 -15.25 -16.22 -2.44
C LEU A 209 -15.25 -17.50 -1.60
N ASN A 210 -15.08 -17.39 -0.28
CA ASN A 210 -15.08 -18.52 0.64
C ASN A 210 -16.49 -19.07 0.92
N LYS A 211 -17.50 -18.19 0.91
CA LYS A 211 -18.92 -18.53 1.14
C LYS A 211 -19.54 -19.27 -0.05
N TYR A 212 -19.22 -18.87 -1.28
CA TYR A 212 -19.84 -19.42 -2.50
C TYR A 212 -18.86 -20.31 -3.28
N ARG A 213 -18.66 -21.55 -2.79
CA ARG A 213 -17.65 -22.46 -3.34
C ARG A 213 -17.99 -23.06 -4.71
N ASP A 214 -19.28 -23.15 -5.06
CA ASP A 214 -19.76 -23.87 -6.26
C ASP A 214 -19.80 -23.02 -7.54
N GLN A 215 -19.22 -21.82 -7.55
CA GLN A 215 -19.20 -20.96 -8.74
C GLN A 215 -18.22 -21.49 -9.80
N ARG A 216 -18.67 -21.63 -11.06
CA ARG A 216 -17.91 -22.24 -12.17
C ARG A 216 -16.58 -21.56 -12.47
N ASP A 217 -16.55 -20.22 -12.46
CA ASP A 217 -15.38 -19.42 -12.83
C ASP A 217 -14.61 -18.92 -11.58
N ARG A 218 -14.76 -19.62 -10.45
CA ARG A 218 -14.19 -19.21 -9.16
C ARG A 218 -12.66 -19.39 -9.13
N PRO A 219 -11.90 -18.39 -8.63
CA PRO A 219 -10.49 -18.55 -8.26
C PRO A 219 -10.23 -19.74 -7.33
N ASP A 220 -9.24 -20.58 -7.66
CA ASP A 220 -8.81 -21.69 -6.82
C ASP A 220 -7.63 -21.28 -5.94
N LEU A 221 -7.90 -21.01 -4.66
CA LEU A 221 -6.86 -20.66 -3.68
C LEU A 221 -5.91 -21.82 -3.34
N SER A 222 -6.21 -23.04 -3.79
CA SER A 222 -5.29 -24.19 -3.69
C SER A 222 -4.18 -24.11 -4.72
N ALA A 223 -4.40 -23.38 -5.83
CA ALA A 223 -3.40 -23.16 -6.85
C ALA A 223 -2.36 -22.13 -6.36
N PRO A 224 -1.05 -22.41 -6.47
CA PRO A 224 -0.02 -21.53 -5.94
C PRO A 224 0.00 -20.17 -6.62
N GLU A 225 -0.30 -20.11 -7.93
CA GLU A 225 -0.33 -18.86 -8.70
C GLU A 225 -1.44 -17.92 -8.23
N SER A 226 -2.67 -18.44 -8.11
CA SER A 226 -3.80 -17.69 -7.56
C SER A 226 -3.51 -17.25 -6.12
N LEU A 227 -3.06 -18.15 -5.25
CA LEU A 227 -2.72 -17.79 -3.87
C LEU A 227 -1.68 -16.66 -3.81
N GLN A 228 -0.63 -16.73 -4.64
CA GLN A 228 0.41 -15.73 -4.70
C GLN A 228 -0.16 -14.35 -5.03
N LEU A 229 -1.07 -14.25 -6.01
CA LEU A 229 -1.73 -12.98 -6.35
C LEU A 229 -2.51 -12.38 -5.17
N TYR A 230 -3.22 -13.20 -4.41
CA TYR A 230 -3.96 -12.75 -3.22
C TYR A 230 -3.01 -12.31 -2.09
N LEU A 231 -1.92 -13.06 -1.86
CA LEU A 231 -0.89 -12.71 -0.89
C LEU A 231 -0.18 -11.42 -1.27
N ASP A 232 0.28 -11.28 -2.51
CA ASP A 232 0.93 -10.07 -3.03
C ASP A 232 0.03 -8.85 -2.85
N THR A 233 -1.27 -8.99 -3.13
CA THR A 233 -2.26 -7.92 -2.90
C THR A 233 -2.33 -7.55 -1.42
N ARG A 234 -2.26 -8.51 -0.50
CA ARG A 234 -2.28 -8.23 0.95
C ARG A 234 -0.96 -7.67 1.47
N PHE A 235 0.18 -8.10 0.93
CA PHE A 235 1.48 -7.52 1.28
C PHE A 235 1.57 -6.07 0.82
N GLU A 236 1.08 -5.76 -0.39
CA GLU A 236 1.00 -4.38 -0.85
C GLU A 236 0.02 -3.57 0.02
N GLN A 237 -1.13 -4.13 0.41
CA GLN A 237 -2.05 -3.50 1.36
C GLN A 237 -1.35 -3.16 2.69
N LEU A 238 -0.58 -4.10 3.27
CA LEU A 238 0.17 -3.89 4.51
C LEU A 238 1.21 -2.78 4.35
N LYS A 239 2.01 -2.83 3.27
CA LYS A 239 3.04 -1.82 2.98
C LYS A 239 2.44 -0.42 2.86
N ILE A 240 1.32 -0.28 2.15
CA ILE A 240 0.69 1.02 1.94
C ILE A 240 0.01 1.50 3.23
N ALA A 241 -0.54 0.59 4.04
CA ALA A 241 -1.08 0.94 5.36
C ALA A 241 0.00 1.49 6.30
N THR A 242 1.23 0.93 6.28
CA THR A 242 2.33 1.45 7.11
C THR A 242 2.88 2.77 6.59
N GLU A 243 3.01 2.95 5.28
CA GLU A 243 3.41 4.23 4.67
C GLU A 243 2.39 5.36 4.89
N LEU A 244 1.10 5.02 5.06
CA LEU A 244 0.04 5.95 5.44
C LEU A 244 -0.15 6.05 6.97
N GLU A 245 0.69 5.38 7.76
CA GLU A 245 0.65 5.36 9.23
C GLU A 245 -0.69 4.88 9.81
N LEU A 246 -1.40 4.02 9.07
CA LEU A 246 -2.66 3.41 9.46
C LEU A 246 -2.44 2.12 10.25
N TRP A 247 -1.83 2.22 11.43
CA TRP A 247 -1.36 1.07 12.22
C TRP A 247 -2.44 0.02 12.52
N GLN A 248 -3.67 0.45 12.78
CA GLN A 248 -4.79 -0.46 13.01
C GLN A 248 -5.15 -1.26 11.74
N GLU A 249 -5.14 -0.62 10.57
CA GLU A 249 -5.36 -1.34 9.31
C GLU A 249 -4.16 -2.19 8.91
N ALA A 250 -2.94 -1.76 9.22
CA ALA A 250 -1.74 -2.57 9.04
C ALA A 250 -1.86 -3.87 9.85
N PHE A 251 -2.26 -3.79 11.12
CA PHE A 251 -2.49 -4.98 11.95
C PHE A 251 -3.58 -5.90 11.38
N ARG A 252 -4.74 -5.36 11.00
CA ARG A 252 -5.79 -6.15 10.34
C ARG A 252 -5.32 -6.80 9.03
N SER A 253 -4.43 -6.13 8.29
CA SER A 253 -3.84 -6.68 7.06
C SER A 253 -2.91 -7.86 7.37
N VAL A 254 -2.19 -7.84 8.49
CA VAL A 254 -1.41 -9.00 8.97
C VAL A 254 -2.32 -10.18 9.32
N GLU A 255 -3.47 -9.92 9.96
CA GLU A 255 -4.48 -10.96 10.23
C GLU A 255 -5.00 -11.58 8.92
N ASP A 256 -5.27 -10.75 7.91
CA ASP A 256 -5.70 -11.21 6.58
C ASP A 256 -4.64 -12.09 5.90
N ILE A 257 -3.35 -11.71 5.98
CA ILE A 257 -2.22 -12.49 5.43
C ILE A 257 -2.12 -13.84 6.15
N HIS A 258 -2.13 -13.83 7.48
CA HIS A 258 -2.08 -15.05 8.28
C HIS A 258 -3.26 -15.98 7.95
N GLY A 259 -4.47 -15.44 7.84
CA GLY A 259 -5.65 -16.18 7.42
C GLY A 259 -5.48 -16.88 6.07
N LEU A 260 -4.94 -16.19 5.06
CA LEU A 260 -4.63 -16.77 3.75
C LEU A 260 -3.54 -17.84 3.82
N MET A 261 -2.47 -17.61 4.59
CA MET A 261 -1.39 -18.59 4.77
C MET A 261 -1.90 -19.87 5.44
N CYS A 262 -2.78 -19.76 6.44
CA CYS A 262 -3.38 -20.91 7.11
C CYS A 262 -4.31 -21.72 6.20
N MET A 263 -4.86 -21.11 5.14
CA MET A 263 -5.66 -21.83 4.14
C MET A 263 -4.80 -22.78 3.28
N VAL A 264 -3.48 -22.58 3.20
CA VAL A 264 -2.58 -23.37 2.35
C VAL A 264 -1.45 -24.00 3.17
N LYS A 265 -1.51 -25.33 3.33
CA LYS A 265 -0.58 -26.11 4.17
C LYS A 265 0.88 -26.12 3.71
N LYS A 266 1.22 -25.52 2.57
CA LYS A 266 2.58 -25.51 2.01
C LYS A 266 3.01 -24.08 1.70
N THR A 267 3.85 -23.50 2.56
CA THR A 267 4.58 -22.29 2.23
C THR A 267 5.79 -22.66 1.35
N PRO A 268 6.04 -21.93 0.25
CA PRO A 268 7.25 -22.13 -0.54
C PRO A 268 8.48 -21.84 0.33
N LYS A 269 9.49 -22.72 0.30
CA LYS A 269 10.76 -22.48 1.00
C LYS A 269 11.56 -21.42 0.22
N PRO A 270 11.91 -20.27 0.82
CA PRO A 270 12.80 -19.32 0.17
C PRO A 270 14.21 -19.90 0.06
N SER A 271 14.86 -19.76 -1.10
CA SER A 271 16.30 -20.03 -1.24
C SER A 271 17.08 -18.76 -0.90
N LEU A 272 17.75 -18.73 0.25
CA LEU A 272 18.50 -17.56 0.72
C LEU A 272 20.00 -17.74 0.44
N MET A 273 20.69 -16.67 0.05
CA MET A 273 22.15 -16.68 -0.07
C MET A 273 22.82 -16.58 1.31
N THR A 274 24.09 -16.98 1.43
CA THR A 274 24.84 -16.97 2.70
C THR A 274 24.93 -15.58 3.33
N LYS A 275 25.05 -14.52 2.51
CA LYS A 275 25.05 -13.12 2.99
C LYS A 275 23.70 -12.69 3.55
N ASP A 276 22.61 -13.09 2.91
CA ASP A 276 21.24 -12.79 3.39
C ASP A 276 20.99 -13.49 4.73
N LEU A 277 21.46 -14.73 4.87
CA LEU A 277 21.38 -15.47 6.13
C LEU A 277 22.16 -14.78 7.26
N GLN A 278 23.38 -14.30 7.00
CA GLN A 278 24.18 -13.57 7.98
C GLN A 278 23.52 -12.24 8.39
N LEU A 279 22.95 -11.50 7.42
CA LEU A 279 22.24 -10.25 7.69
C LEU A 279 21.00 -10.49 8.56
N ILE A 280 20.19 -11.49 8.21
CA ILE A 280 18.98 -11.88 8.97
C ILE A 280 19.38 -12.33 10.38
N ALA A 281 20.36 -13.22 10.51
CA ALA A 281 20.83 -13.72 11.81
C ALA A 281 21.32 -12.58 12.71
N SER A 282 22.14 -11.67 12.16
CA SER A 282 22.68 -10.51 12.89
C SER A 282 21.56 -9.55 13.31
N SER A 283 20.58 -9.32 12.44
CA SER A 283 19.43 -8.46 12.73
C SER A 283 18.54 -9.04 13.84
N VAL A 284 18.31 -10.36 13.83
CA VAL A 284 17.50 -11.05 14.86
C VAL A 284 18.18 -10.99 16.23
N VAL A 285 19.50 -11.22 16.30
CA VAL A 285 20.25 -11.12 17.58
C VAL A 285 20.23 -9.68 18.11
N LEU A 286 20.46 -8.68 17.26
CA LEU A 286 20.38 -7.27 17.67
C LEU A 286 18.98 -6.87 18.13
N ALA A 287 17.93 -7.36 17.46
CA ALA A 287 16.54 -7.12 17.86
C ALA A 287 16.25 -7.74 19.24
N ALA A 288 16.70 -8.97 19.49
CA ALA A 288 16.56 -9.64 20.78
C ALA A 288 17.31 -8.89 21.90
N LEU A 289 18.53 -8.42 21.63
CA LEU A 289 19.31 -7.63 22.58
C LEU A 289 18.68 -6.27 22.89
N SER A 290 17.96 -5.67 21.93
CA SER A 290 17.28 -4.37 22.05
C SER A 290 15.96 -4.42 22.83
N VAL A 291 15.44 -5.62 23.12
CA VAL A 291 14.29 -5.77 24.02
C VAL A 291 14.71 -5.24 25.40
N PRO A 292 13.97 -4.30 26.02
CA PRO A 292 14.31 -3.80 27.34
C PRO A 292 14.37 -4.93 28.38
N PRO A 293 15.38 -4.97 29.27
CA PRO A 293 15.51 -6.03 30.28
C PRO A 293 14.49 -5.94 31.43
N HIS A 294 13.66 -4.88 31.47
CA HIS A 294 12.65 -4.67 32.50
C HIS A 294 11.26 -4.62 31.88
N ASP A 295 10.33 -5.41 32.42
CA ASP A 295 8.91 -5.31 32.09
C ASP A 295 8.31 -4.06 32.73
N ARG A 296 7.65 -3.22 31.92
CA ARG A 296 6.99 -1.96 32.35
C ARG A 296 5.77 -2.16 33.26
N THR A 297 5.55 -3.36 33.79
CA THR A 297 4.30 -3.79 34.44
C THR A 297 4.13 -3.27 35.86
N TYR A 298 5.17 -2.68 36.48
CA TYR A 298 5.14 -2.23 37.88
C TYR A 298 4.14 -1.10 38.20
N SER A 299 3.64 -0.38 37.20
CA SER A 299 2.69 0.73 37.37
C SER A 299 1.37 0.53 36.60
N ALA A 300 1.18 -0.64 35.98
CA ALA A 300 -0.01 -0.92 35.17
C ALA A 300 -1.17 -1.41 36.06
N SER A 301 -2.39 -0.95 35.76
CA SER A 301 -3.60 -1.44 36.41
C SER A 301 -3.90 -2.89 36.01
N HIS A 302 -4.69 -3.61 36.83
CA HIS A 302 -5.12 -4.98 36.51
C HIS A 302 -5.82 -5.09 35.14
N LEU A 303 -6.64 -4.09 34.81
CA LEU A 303 -7.36 -4.03 33.52
C LEU A 303 -6.37 -3.89 32.34
N GLU A 304 -5.34 -3.05 32.48
CA GLU A 304 -4.30 -2.88 31.46
C GLU A 304 -3.50 -4.17 31.23
N LEU A 305 -3.19 -4.90 32.31
CA LEU A 305 -2.48 -6.19 32.22
C LEU A 305 -3.30 -7.27 31.52
N GLU A 306 -4.62 -7.34 31.76
CA GLU A 306 -5.50 -8.28 31.06
C GLU A 306 -5.60 -7.96 29.56
N HIS A 307 -5.78 -6.68 29.22
CA HIS A 307 -5.83 -6.22 27.83
C HIS A 307 -4.49 -6.46 27.10
N GLU A 308 -3.37 -6.24 27.77
CA GLU A 308 -2.04 -6.50 27.22
C GLU A 308 -1.79 -7.99 27.00
N LYS A 309 -2.20 -8.84 27.94
CA LYS A 309 -2.12 -10.30 27.81
C LYS A 309 -2.94 -10.80 26.62
N GLU A 310 -4.17 -10.32 26.45
CA GLU A 310 -5.01 -10.71 25.31
C GLU A 310 -4.39 -10.27 23.98
N ARG A 311 -3.88 -9.04 23.91
CA ARG A 311 -3.17 -8.53 22.73
C ARG A 311 -1.94 -9.34 22.38
N ASN A 312 -1.11 -9.66 23.37
CA ASN A 312 0.12 -10.43 23.18
C ASN A 312 -0.18 -11.86 22.73
N LEU A 313 -1.23 -12.48 23.27
CA LEU A 313 -1.70 -13.79 22.83
C LEU A 313 -2.19 -13.79 21.38
N ARG A 314 -2.98 -12.77 21.00
CA ARG A 314 -3.41 -12.60 19.59
C ARG A 314 -2.21 -12.42 18.66
N MET A 315 -1.23 -11.60 19.04
CA MET A 315 -0.01 -11.38 18.25
C MET A 315 0.83 -12.66 18.10
N ALA A 316 1.00 -13.43 19.18
CA ALA A 316 1.72 -14.70 19.15
C ALA A 316 1.08 -15.71 18.18
N ASN A 317 -0.25 -15.79 18.17
CA ASN A 317 -0.98 -16.66 17.23
C ASN A 317 -0.74 -16.27 15.77
N LEU A 318 -0.71 -14.96 15.45
CA LEU A 318 -0.48 -14.47 14.08
C LEU A 318 0.90 -14.84 13.52
N ILE A 319 1.91 -14.90 14.38
CA ILE A 319 3.26 -15.32 13.99
C ILE A 319 3.46 -16.85 14.08
N GLY A 320 2.41 -17.61 14.43
CA GLY A 320 2.48 -19.06 14.58
C GLY A 320 3.23 -19.52 15.82
N PHE A 321 3.38 -18.64 16.83
CA PHE A 321 4.01 -18.95 18.11
C PHE A 321 2.95 -19.47 19.08
N ASN A 322 2.88 -20.80 19.23
CA ASN A 322 1.96 -21.45 20.15
C ASN A 322 2.46 -21.29 21.59
N LEU A 323 1.88 -20.33 22.29
CA LEU A 323 2.09 -20.13 23.71
C LEU A 323 1.47 -21.30 24.49
N GLU A 324 2.26 -22.29 24.90
CA GLU A 324 1.81 -23.29 25.87
C GLU A 324 1.47 -22.59 27.18
N THR A 325 0.19 -22.45 27.49
CA THR A 325 -0.29 -21.95 28.78
C THR A 325 -0.03 -22.99 29.86
N LYS A 326 1.21 -23.11 30.32
CA LYS A 326 1.49 -23.79 31.59
C LYS A 326 1.10 -22.83 32.72
N PRO A 327 0.25 -23.24 33.66
CA PRO A 327 -0.28 -22.36 34.71
C PRO A 327 0.78 -21.79 35.67
N GLU A 328 2.03 -22.27 35.60
CA GLU A 328 3.14 -21.86 36.47
C GLU A 328 4.23 -21.02 35.77
N SER A 329 4.22 -20.93 34.43
CA SER A 329 5.23 -20.17 33.69
C SER A 329 4.79 -18.71 33.53
N ARG A 330 5.05 -17.90 34.56
CA ARG A 330 4.83 -16.45 34.52
C ARG A 330 5.75 -15.72 33.52
N GLU A 331 6.76 -16.40 32.98
CA GLU A 331 7.71 -15.89 32.00
C GLU A 331 7.46 -16.54 30.62
N MET A 332 6.41 -16.12 29.92
CA MET A 332 6.06 -16.72 28.62
C MET A 332 6.77 -16.08 27.41
N LEU A 333 7.39 -14.90 27.57
CA LEU A 333 8.17 -14.20 26.54
C LEU A 333 9.23 -13.32 27.22
N SER A 334 10.35 -13.89 27.64
CA SER A 334 11.45 -13.13 28.24
C SER A 334 12.60 -12.94 27.25
N ARG A 335 13.28 -11.78 27.36
CA ARG A 335 14.51 -11.47 26.61
C ARG A 335 15.55 -12.59 26.76
N SER A 336 15.71 -13.11 27.97
CA SER A 336 16.65 -14.20 28.28
C SER A 336 16.27 -15.52 27.60
N SER A 337 14.99 -15.90 27.61
CA SER A 337 14.49 -17.10 26.94
C SER A 337 14.69 -17.01 25.42
N LEU A 338 14.41 -15.85 24.82
CA LEU A 338 14.62 -15.61 23.40
C LEU A 338 16.10 -15.73 23.00
N LEU A 339 17.00 -15.13 23.77
CA LEU A 339 18.45 -15.21 23.52
C LEU A 339 18.98 -16.65 23.69
N ALA A 340 18.48 -17.39 24.67
CA ALA A 340 18.82 -18.81 24.85
C ALA A 340 18.33 -19.68 23.67
N GLU A 341 17.12 -19.43 23.15
CA GLU A 341 16.61 -20.14 21.99
C GLU A 341 17.48 -19.87 20.74
N LEU A 342 17.85 -18.60 20.48
CA LEU A 342 18.73 -18.24 19.37
C LEU A 342 20.10 -18.94 19.45
N ALA A 343 20.67 -19.01 20.65
CA ALA A 343 21.92 -19.73 20.88
C ALA A 343 21.77 -21.25 20.61
N SER A 344 20.72 -21.88 21.16
CA SER A 344 20.47 -23.32 20.98
C SER A 344 20.20 -23.74 19.53
N LYS A 345 19.55 -22.88 18.74
CA LYS A 345 19.31 -23.13 17.29
C LYS A 345 20.52 -22.83 16.42
N GLY A 346 21.66 -22.47 17.01
CA GLY A 346 22.90 -22.22 16.29
C GLY A 346 22.92 -20.92 15.49
N VAL A 347 21.97 -19.99 15.74
CA VAL A 347 21.92 -18.69 15.02
C VAL A 347 23.22 -17.93 15.19
N MET A 348 23.82 -18.01 16.38
CA MET A 348 25.10 -17.39 16.72
C MET A 348 26.23 -17.77 15.77
N SER A 349 26.20 -18.95 15.13
CA SER A 349 27.24 -19.35 14.16
C SER A 349 27.24 -18.50 12.89
N CYS A 350 26.06 -18.02 12.47
CA CYS A 350 25.85 -17.28 11.23
C CYS A 350 26.00 -15.76 11.37
N VAL A 351 26.11 -15.26 12.61
CA VAL A 351 26.13 -13.83 12.94
C VAL A 351 27.51 -13.21 12.65
N SER A 352 27.53 -11.92 12.30
CA SER A 352 28.78 -11.16 12.12
C SER A 352 29.60 -11.11 13.42
N GLN A 353 30.92 -10.89 13.31
CA GLN A 353 31.79 -10.90 14.49
C GLN A 353 31.44 -9.77 15.46
N GLU A 354 31.11 -8.60 14.93
CA GLU A 354 30.77 -7.40 15.71
C GLU A 354 29.55 -7.64 16.60
N VAL A 355 28.53 -8.35 16.09
CA VAL A 355 27.31 -8.64 16.86
C VAL A 355 27.55 -9.75 17.89
N LYS A 356 28.45 -10.72 17.61
CA LYS A 356 28.89 -11.70 18.61
C LYS A 356 29.60 -11.02 19.78
N ASP A 357 30.46 -10.06 19.48
CA ASP A 357 31.19 -9.29 20.49
C ASP A 357 30.20 -8.49 21.35
N ILE A 358 29.22 -7.81 20.74
CA ILE A 358 28.16 -7.09 21.47
C ILE A 358 27.34 -8.03 22.36
N TYR A 359 26.95 -9.21 21.86
CA TYR A 359 26.21 -10.20 22.64
C TYR A 359 27.02 -10.69 23.85
N TYR A 360 28.29 -11.01 23.66
CA TYR A 360 29.17 -11.45 24.73
C TYR A 360 29.35 -10.36 25.80
N LEU A 361 29.60 -9.12 25.36
CA LEU A 361 29.72 -8.00 26.27
C LEU A 361 28.44 -7.81 27.10
N LEU A 362 27.26 -7.76 26.47
CA LEU A 362 25.99 -7.45 27.15
C LEU A 362 25.49 -8.58 28.08
N GLU A 363 25.68 -9.83 27.70
CA GLU A 363 25.08 -10.97 28.42
C GLU A 363 26.08 -11.72 29.31
N HIS A 364 27.38 -11.63 29.03
CA HIS A 364 28.40 -12.47 29.71
C HIS A 364 29.47 -11.65 30.45
N GLU A 365 29.78 -10.40 30.04
CA GLU A 365 30.66 -9.53 30.83
C GLU A 365 29.87 -8.71 31.87
N PHE A 366 29.98 -9.09 33.14
CA PHE A 366 29.49 -8.25 34.25
C PHE A 366 30.60 -7.28 34.69
N LEU A 367 30.59 -6.06 34.14
CA LEU A 367 31.53 -4.99 34.47
C LEU A 367 30.79 -3.75 35.02
N PRO A 368 30.41 -3.71 36.30
CA PRO A 368 29.63 -2.61 36.88
C PRO A 368 30.27 -1.22 36.71
N SER A 369 31.59 -1.15 36.62
CA SER A 369 32.38 0.09 36.58
C SER A 369 32.81 0.50 35.16
N ASP A 370 33.03 -0.48 34.27
CA ASP A 370 33.63 -0.26 32.95
C ASP A 370 32.64 -0.41 31.79
N LEU A 371 31.39 -0.79 32.08
CA LEU A 371 30.32 -0.95 31.09
C LEU A 371 30.24 0.30 30.21
N ALA A 372 29.83 1.44 30.77
CA ALA A 372 29.59 2.68 30.01
C ALA A 372 30.84 3.14 29.24
N LEU A 373 32.04 2.96 29.79
CA LEU A 373 33.31 3.30 29.15
C LEU A 373 33.59 2.46 27.89
N LYS A 374 33.10 1.22 27.81
CA LYS A 374 33.23 0.36 26.63
C LYS A 374 32.05 0.49 25.65
N TYR A 375 30.81 0.66 26.14
CA TYR A 375 29.61 0.72 25.27
C TYR A 375 29.44 2.06 24.57
N VAL A 376 29.65 3.16 25.29
CA VAL A 376 29.38 4.51 24.75
C VAL A 376 30.23 4.75 23.50
N PRO A 377 31.56 4.50 23.49
CA PRO A 377 32.36 4.70 22.28
C PRO A 377 31.97 3.76 21.12
N ALA A 378 31.57 2.53 21.40
CA ALA A 378 31.15 1.56 20.38
C ALA A 378 29.82 1.95 19.73
N LEU A 379 28.84 2.38 20.54
CA LEU A 379 27.54 2.85 20.07
C LEU A 379 27.63 4.18 19.35
N GLU A 380 28.43 5.12 19.85
CA GLU A 380 28.70 6.40 19.19
C GLU A 380 29.38 6.19 17.83
N LYS A 381 30.35 5.27 17.74
CA LYS A 381 30.99 4.90 16.47
C LYS A 381 29.99 4.27 15.48
N LEU A 382 29.14 3.36 15.95
CA LEU A 382 28.09 2.75 15.11
C LEU A 382 27.06 3.78 14.63
N ALA A 383 26.62 4.67 15.52
CA ALA A 383 25.69 5.76 15.20
C ALA A 383 26.29 6.70 14.15
N THR A 384 27.58 7.04 14.29
CA THR A 384 28.34 7.84 13.33
C THR A 384 28.38 7.16 11.95
N LEU A 385 28.72 5.87 11.88
CA LEU A 385 28.75 5.12 10.63
C LEU A 385 27.38 5.04 9.95
N ARG A 386 26.32 4.83 10.73
CA ARG A 386 24.94 4.79 10.21
C ARG A 386 24.49 6.15 9.68
N LEU A 387 24.79 7.23 10.39
CA LEU A 387 24.48 8.58 9.95
C LEU A 387 25.22 8.90 8.64
N LEU A 388 26.53 8.60 8.57
CA LEU A 388 27.33 8.80 7.35
C LEU A 388 26.74 8.04 6.15
N GLN A 389 26.33 6.79 6.37
CA GLN A 389 25.64 5.99 5.35
C GLN A 389 24.33 6.66 4.87
N GLN A 390 23.49 7.14 5.80
CA GLN A 390 22.24 7.82 5.44
C GLN A 390 22.47 9.15 4.72
N VAL A 391 23.40 9.96 5.22
CA VAL A 391 23.76 11.25 4.61
C VAL A 391 24.31 11.04 3.20
N SER A 392 25.13 10.01 2.96
CA SER A 392 25.67 9.70 1.63
C SER A 392 24.60 9.34 0.58
N ASN A 393 23.44 8.82 1.01
CA ASN A 393 22.34 8.48 0.11
C ASN A 393 21.49 9.71 -0.28
N VAL A 394 21.51 10.77 0.54
CA VAL A 394 20.64 11.95 0.37
C VAL A 394 21.42 13.15 -0.17
N TYR A 395 22.68 13.29 0.21
CA TYR A 395 23.50 14.45 -0.09
C TYR A 395 24.70 14.07 -0.95
N GLN A 396 24.84 14.74 -2.10
CA GLN A 396 26.02 14.61 -2.96
C GLN A 396 27.20 15.46 -2.46
N THR A 397 26.90 16.59 -1.80
CA THR A 397 27.89 17.47 -1.17
C THR A 397 27.34 18.02 0.16
N MET A 398 28.18 18.10 1.20
CA MET A 398 27.80 18.62 2.51
C MET A 398 28.96 19.43 3.11
N LYS A 399 28.64 20.54 3.78
CA LYS A 399 29.63 21.33 4.52
C LYS A 399 30.05 20.57 5.78
N ILE A 400 31.34 20.63 6.10
CA ILE A 400 31.92 20.00 7.29
C ILE A 400 31.22 20.47 8.57
N ASP A 401 30.94 21.77 8.70
CA ASP A 401 30.26 22.33 9.88
C ASP A 401 28.87 21.73 10.10
N ASN A 402 28.13 21.46 9.02
CA ASN A 402 26.82 20.82 9.09
C ASN A 402 26.95 19.36 9.50
N LEU A 403 27.95 18.63 8.99
CA LEU A 403 28.19 17.24 9.38
C LEU A 403 28.63 17.13 10.84
N ALA A 404 29.50 18.02 11.30
CA ALA A 404 29.91 18.13 12.70
C ALA A 404 28.72 18.45 13.62
N GLY A 405 27.82 19.34 13.18
CA GLY A 405 26.59 19.64 13.91
C GLY A 405 25.61 18.46 14.05
N LEU A 406 25.66 17.49 13.13
CA LEU A 406 24.82 16.28 13.19
C LEU A 406 25.37 15.21 14.15
N ILE A 407 26.65 15.26 14.52
CA ILE A 407 27.32 14.30 15.42
C ILE A 407 27.89 15.09 16.62
N PRO A 408 27.05 15.51 17.58
CA PRO A 408 27.49 16.41 18.65
C PRO A 408 28.32 15.72 19.74
N PHE A 409 28.47 14.39 19.69
CA PHE A 409 29.16 13.59 20.70
C PHE A 409 30.62 13.22 20.34
N PHE A 410 31.08 13.54 19.12
CA PHE A 410 32.48 13.38 18.73
C PHE A 410 33.06 14.69 18.19
N ASP A 411 34.33 14.94 18.51
CA ASP A 411 35.11 15.95 17.80
C ASP A 411 35.24 15.58 16.32
N PHE A 412 35.23 16.58 15.44
CA PHE A 412 35.28 16.36 13.99
C PHE A 412 36.50 15.52 13.57
N SER A 413 37.64 15.64 14.26
CA SER A 413 38.83 14.81 13.98
C SER A 413 38.58 13.31 14.16
N VAL A 414 37.71 12.92 15.10
CA VAL A 414 37.31 11.51 15.30
C VAL A 414 36.32 11.08 14.22
N VAL A 415 35.36 11.95 13.89
CA VAL A 415 34.38 11.72 12.80
C VAL A 415 35.08 11.57 11.45
N GLU A 416 36.07 12.41 11.17
CA GLU A 416 36.89 12.36 9.95
C GLU A 416 37.63 11.02 9.86
N LYS A 417 38.28 10.60 10.96
CA LYS A 417 38.97 9.30 11.02
C LYS A 417 38.02 8.14 10.77
N ILE A 418 36.85 8.13 11.41
CA ILE A 418 35.81 7.09 11.21
C ILE A 418 35.32 7.09 9.76
N SER A 419 35.12 8.28 9.16
CA SER A 419 34.67 8.43 7.77
C SER A 419 35.70 7.88 6.78
N VAL A 420 36.99 8.22 6.97
CA VAL A 420 38.08 7.73 6.14
C VAL A 420 38.22 6.21 6.25
N ASP A 421 38.11 5.66 7.47
CA ASP A 421 38.17 4.22 7.69
C ASP A 421 36.96 3.49 7.06
N ALA A 422 35.77 4.08 7.12
CA ALA A 422 34.56 3.55 6.46
C ALA A 422 34.72 3.48 4.93
N VAL A 423 35.22 4.55 4.31
CA VAL A 423 35.47 4.60 2.85
C VAL A 423 36.52 3.57 2.43
N LYS A 424 37.60 3.42 3.21
CA LYS A 424 38.64 2.40 2.96
C LYS A 424 38.08 0.97 2.98
N GLN A 425 37.10 0.71 3.83
CA GLN A 425 36.48 -0.61 3.97
C GLN A 425 35.32 -0.85 2.99
N LYS A 426 35.03 0.09 2.08
CA LYS A 426 33.88 0.06 1.15
C LYS A 426 32.55 -0.15 1.89
N PHE A 427 32.42 0.48 3.05
CA PHE A 427 31.22 0.43 3.87
C PHE A 427 30.06 1.22 3.25
#